data_AF-A0AAP8NJU5-F1
#
_entry.id   AF-A0AAP8NJU5-F1
#
_cell.length_a   1.000
_cell.length_b   1.000
_cell.length_c   1.000
_cell.angle_alpha   90.00
_cell.angle_beta   90.00
_cell.angle_gamma   90.00
#
_symmetry.space_group_name_H-M   'P 1'
#
loop_
_entity.id
_entity.type
_entity.pdbx_description
1 polymer ?
#
loop_
_entity_poly.entity_id
_entity_poly.type
_entity_poly.pdbx_seq_one_letter_code
_entity_poly.pdbx_strand_id
1 'polypeptide(L)'
;MTEEEQFEQDYKAYVASRRAHLASHITPETIAYLEAEFQTNLPCYQTRNPATGEPVEPNPIMAAIRDGQREVILWLKYELSQYEKQQQKTNP
;
A
#
# COMPACT_ATOMS: atom_id res chain seq x y z
N MET A 1 2.79 5.81 -34.83
CA MET A 1 2.88 5.81 -33.36
C MET A 1 3.46 7.14 -32.95
N THR A 2 2.73 7.93 -32.19
CA THR A 2 3.19 9.22 -31.65
C THR A 2 4.12 8.98 -30.46
N GLU A 3 4.88 10.00 -30.04
CA GLU A 3 5.71 9.93 -28.83
C GLU A 3 4.86 9.65 -27.58
N GLU A 4 3.65 10.22 -27.52
CA GLU A 4 2.70 10.03 -26.43
C GLU A 4 2.16 8.58 -26.38
N GLU A 5 1.83 8.00 -27.54
CA GLU A 5 1.41 6.59 -27.65
C GLU A 5 2.53 5.63 -27.22
N GLN A 6 3.78 5.92 -27.58
CA GLN A 6 4.93 5.12 -27.15
C GLN A 6 5.15 5.23 -25.63
N PHE A 7 5.12 6.44 -25.08
CA PHE A 7 5.22 6.65 -23.63
C PHE A 7 4.15 5.90 -22.86
N GLU A 8 2.90 5.93 -23.33
CA GLU A 8 1.80 5.23 -22.69
C GLU A 8 2.01 3.69 -22.71
N GLN A 9 2.50 3.15 -23.83
CA GLN A 9 2.83 1.72 -23.93
C GLN A 9 3.96 1.33 -22.97
N ASP A 10 5.05 2.11 -22.93
CA ASP A 10 6.18 1.87 -22.05
C ASP A 10 5.78 1.95 -20.58
N TYR A 11 4.95 2.93 -20.22
CA TYR A 11 4.43 3.06 -18.86
C TYR A 11 3.55 1.87 -18.47
N LYS A 12 2.68 1.38 -19.37
CA LYS A 12 1.86 0.18 -19.13
C LYS A 12 2.74 -1.06 -18.92
N ALA A 13 3.78 -1.24 -19.73
CA ALA A 13 4.72 -2.35 -19.59
C ALA A 13 5.49 -2.28 -18.26
N TYR A 14 5.96 -1.09 -17.88
CA TYR A 14 6.61 -0.85 -16.59
C TYR A 14 5.68 -1.20 -15.41
N VAL A 15 4.43 -0.73 -15.43
CA VAL A 15 3.44 -1.01 -14.39
C VAL A 15 3.16 -2.52 -14.28
N ALA A 16 3.03 -3.22 -15.41
CA ALA A 16 2.83 -4.67 -15.41
C ALA A 16 4.02 -5.42 -14.80
N SER A 17 5.25 -5.03 -15.18
CA SER A 17 6.48 -5.60 -14.62
C SER A 17 6.59 -5.38 -13.11
N ARG A 18 6.33 -4.15 -12.64
CA ARG A 18 6.31 -3.82 -11.21
C ARG A 18 5.31 -4.68 -10.45
N ARG A 19 4.08 -4.82 -10.95
CA ARG A 19 3.04 -5.64 -10.32
C ARG A 19 3.44 -7.11 -10.21
N ALA A 20 4.00 -7.67 -11.28
CA ALA A 20 4.50 -9.04 -11.25
C ALA A 20 5.63 -9.22 -10.22
N HIS A 21 6.55 -8.25 -10.14
CA HIS A 21 7.62 -8.27 -9.14
C HIS A 21 7.09 -8.17 -7.70
N LEU A 22 6.12 -7.29 -7.45
CA LEU A 22 5.49 -7.17 -6.13
C LEU A 22 4.77 -8.46 -5.75
N ALA A 23 3.99 -9.04 -6.66
CA ALA A 23 3.23 -10.27 -6.42
C ALA A 23 4.12 -11.48 -6.12
N SER A 24 5.35 -11.52 -6.62
CA SER A 24 6.29 -12.61 -6.32
C SER A 24 7.03 -12.49 -4.99
N HIS A 25 7.00 -11.32 -4.34
CA HIS A 25 7.77 -11.05 -3.11
C HIS A 25 6.90 -10.62 -1.91
N ILE A 26 5.74 -10.03 -2.17
CA ILE A 26 4.85 -9.50 -1.12
C ILE A 26 3.68 -10.45 -0.94
N THR A 27 3.69 -11.18 0.17
CA THR A 27 2.62 -12.11 0.53
C THR A 27 1.59 -11.44 1.46
N PRO A 28 0.40 -12.04 1.66
CA PRO A 28 -0.56 -11.59 2.67
C PRO A 28 0.05 -11.49 4.08
N GLU A 29 0.96 -12.41 4.42
CA GLU A 29 1.67 -12.42 5.71
C GLU A 29 2.62 -11.23 5.84
N THR A 30 3.34 -10.86 4.77
CA THR A 30 4.17 -9.65 4.74
C THR A 30 3.33 -8.41 5.01
N ILE A 31 2.17 -8.31 4.37
CA ILE A 31 1.25 -7.18 4.58
C ILE A 31 0.73 -7.15 6.02
N ALA A 32 0.29 -8.29 6.56
CA ALA A 32 -0.19 -8.38 7.94
C ALA A 32 0.89 -8.00 8.96
N TYR A 33 2.14 -8.41 8.72
CA TYR A 33 3.29 -8.00 9.53
C TYR A 33 3.48 -6.48 9.52
N LEU A 34 3.47 -5.84 8.33
CA LEU A 34 3.63 -4.40 8.21
C LEU A 34 2.48 -3.63 8.90
N GLU A 35 1.25 -4.12 8.79
CA GLU A 35 0.10 -3.50 9.46
C GLU A 35 0.21 -3.55 10.99
N ALA A 36 0.74 -4.64 11.52
CA ALA A 36 1.00 -4.80 12.94
C ALA A 36 2.16 -3.92 13.42
N GLU A 37 3.29 -3.95 12.71
CA GLU A 37 4.51 -3.18 13.02
C GLU A 37 4.23 -1.68 13.03
N PHE A 38 3.59 -1.17 11.98
CA PHE A 38 3.27 0.25 11.84
C PHE A 38 1.96 0.63 12.52
N GLN A 39 1.23 -0.35 13.06
CA GLN A 39 -0.04 -0.16 13.74
C GLN A 39 -1.01 0.73 12.92
N THR A 40 -1.12 0.45 11.63
CA THR A 40 -1.88 1.26 10.66
C THR A 40 -3.40 1.16 10.84
N ASN A 41 -3.85 0.26 11.72
CA ASN A 41 -5.23 0.11 12.15
C ASN A 41 -5.64 1.14 13.22
N LEU A 42 -4.67 1.82 13.84
CA LEU A 42 -4.95 2.87 14.83
C LEU A 42 -5.15 4.22 14.12
N PRO A 43 -5.96 5.13 14.69
CA PRO A 43 -6.05 6.50 14.18
C PRO A 43 -4.66 7.15 14.12
N CYS A 44 -4.35 7.85 13.03
CA CYS A 44 -3.03 8.50 12.85
C CYS A 44 -2.80 9.56 13.94
N TYR A 45 -3.77 10.44 14.17
CA TYR A 45 -3.72 11.43 15.23
C TYR A 45 -4.47 10.93 16.47
N GLN A 46 -3.75 10.79 17.58
CA GLN A 46 -4.30 10.25 18.82
C GLN A 46 -4.15 11.27 19.94
N THR A 47 -5.26 11.55 20.61
CA THR A 47 -5.31 12.33 21.86
C THR A 47 -5.58 11.42 23.06
N ARG A 48 -5.84 10.13 22.82
CA ARG A 48 -6.05 9.09 23.83
C ARG A 48 -5.35 7.81 23.42
N ASN A 49 -4.81 7.10 24.42
CA ASN A 49 -4.27 5.77 24.24
C ASN A 49 -5.41 4.80 23.88
N PRO A 50 -5.35 4.06 22.77
CA PRO A 50 -6.42 3.16 22.36
C PRO A 50 -6.58 1.93 23.27
N ALA A 51 -5.53 1.54 24.02
CA ALA A 51 -5.58 0.40 24.94
C ALA A 51 -6.13 0.78 26.32
N THR A 52 -5.81 1.98 26.81
CA THR A 52 -6.18 2.41 28.19
C THR A 52 -7.26 3.49 28.24
N GLY A 53 -7.52 4.18 27.12
CA GLY A 53 -8.44 5.32 27.04
C GLY A 53 -7.91 6.61 27.67
N GLU A 54 -6.74 6.57 28.30
CA GLU A 54 -6.14 7.72 28.98
C GLU A 54 -5.66 8.77 27.97
N PRO A 55 -5.70 10.07 28.32
CA PRO A 55 -5.14 11.12 27.48
C PRO A 55 -3.66 10.87 27.17
N VAL A 56 -3.26 11.13 25.93
CA VAL A 56 -1.85 11.14 25.51
C VAL A 56 -1.54 12.48 24.85
N GLU A 57 -0.32 12.96 25.07
CA GLU A 57 0.16 14.17 24.39
C GLU A 57 0.17 13.94 22.88
N PRO A 58 -0.53 14.75 22.08
CA PRO A 58 -0.59 14.52 20.65
C PRO A 58 0.76 14.73 19.98
N ASN A 59 1.18 13.77 19.15
CA ASN A 59 2.41 13.87 18.37
C ASN A 59 2.10 13.93 16.86
N PRO A 60 2.04 15.13 16.26
CA PRO A 60 1.66 15.28 14.86
C PRO A 60 2.70 14.69 13.88
N ILE A 61 3.99 14.66 14.25
CA ILE A 61 5.04 14.06 13.41
C ILE A 61 4.84 12.55 13.33
N MET A 62 4.60 11.90 14.48
CA MET A 62 4.32 10.47 14.51
C MET A 62 2.99 10.13 13.80
N ALA A 63 2.00 11.01 13.90
CA ALA A 63 0.75 10.86 13.15
C ALA A 63 1.00 10.85 11.63
N ALA A 64 1.78 11.80 11.11
CA ALA A 64 2.11 11.87 9.70
C ALA A 64 2.95 10.67 9.22
N ILE A 65 3.89 10.19 10.04
CA ILE A 65 4.68 8.99 9.73
C ILE A 65 3.76 7.76 9.59
N ARG A 66 2.83 7.57 10.54
CA ARG A 66 1.88 6.46 10.50
C ARG A 66 0.96 6.54 9.28
N ASP A 67 0.53 7.74 8.93
CA ASP A 67 -0.30 7.97 7.75
C ASP A 67 0.46 7.59 6.47
N GLY A 68 1.72 8.02 6.33
CA GLY A 68 2.59 7.61 5.22
C GLY A 68 2.80 6.10 5.16
N GLN A 69 3.02 5.45 6.30
CA GLN A 69 3.14 3.98 6.38
C GLN A 69 1.84 3.28 5.93
N ARG A 70 0.68 3.80 6.35
CA ARG A 70 -0.63 3.30 5.95
C ARG A 70 -0.86 3.43 4.44
N GLU A 71 -0.50 4.56 3.85
CA GLU A 71 -0.61 4.78 2.41
C GLU A 71 0.25 3.80 1.61
N VAL A 72 1.47 3.49 2.07
CA VAL A 72 2.32 2.47 1.44
C VAL A 72 1.64 1.09 1.45
N ILE A 73 1.05 0.69 2.58
CA ILE A 73 0.34 -0.59 2.69
C ILE A 73 -0.89 -0.62 1.78
N LEU A 74 -1.68 0.45 1.75
CA LEU A 74 -2.85 0.57 0.89
C LEU A 74 -2.46 0.49 -0.60
N TRP A 75 -1.37 1.16 -0.98
CA TRP A 75 -0.81 1.09 -2.32
C TRP A 75 -0.37 -0.33 -2.69
N LEU A 76 0.34 -1.04 -1.80
CA LEU A 76 0.73 -2.43 -2.03
C LEU A 76 -0.49 -3.33 -2.23
N LYS A 77 -1.49 -3.24 -1.33
CA LYS A 77 -2.74 -4.01 -1.45
C LYS A 77 -3.45 -3.73 -2.77
N TYR A 78 -3.48 -2.46 -3.20
CA TYR A 78 -4.06 -2.07 -4.47
C TYR A 78 -3.31 -2.68 -5.66
N GLU A 79 -1.98 -2.55 -5.72
CA GLU A 79 -1.18 -3.10 -6.83
C GLU A 79 -1.31 -4.62 -6.95
N LEU A 80 -1.35 -5.34 -5.82
CA LEU A 80 -1.58 -6.80 -5.80
C LEU A 80 -2.98 -7.16 -6.31
N SER A 81 -4.03 -6.45 -5.87
CA SER A 81 -5.39 -6.66 -6.39
C SER A 81 -5.49 -6.37 -7.89
N GLN A 82 -4.77 -5.36 -8.40
CA GLN A 82 -4.73 -5.09 -9.83
C GLN A 82 -4.00 -6.18 -10.60
N TYR A 83 -2.94 -6.77 -10.03
CA TYR A 83 -2.25 -7.91 -10.62
C TYR A 83 -3.17 -9.12 -10.76
N GLU A 84 -3.91 -9.49 -9.71
CA GLU A 84 -4.88 -10.59 -9.75
C GLU A 84 -5.94 -10.39 -10.85
N LYS A 85 -6.49 -9.18 -10.96
CA LYS A 85 -7.45 -8.83 -12.02
C LYS A 85 -6.84 -8.91 -13.41
N GLN A 86 -5.57 -8.58 -13.57
CA GLN A 86 -4.86 -8.73 -14.85
C GLN A 86 -4.72 -10.21 -15.22
N GLN A 87 -4.35 -11.06 -14.25
CA GLN A 87 -4.22 -12.51 -14.48
C GLN A 87 -5.56 -13.17 -14.85
N GLN A 88 -6.66 -12.79 -14.19
CA GLN A 88 -8.01 -13.28 -14.51
C GLN A 88 -8.47 -12.88 -15.92
N LYS A 89 -8.10 -11.70 -16.40
CA LYS A 89 -8.42 -11.28 -17.77
C LYS A 89 -7.63 -12.04 -18.83
N THR A 90 -6.41 -12.45 -18.51
CA THR A 90 -5.54 -13.21 -19.43
C THR A 90 -5.83 -14.71 -19.43
N ASN A 91 -6.40 -15.25 -18.34
CA ASN A 91 -6.82 -16.65 -18.19
C ASN A 91 -8.30 -16.70 -17.75
N PRO A 92 -9.25 -16.46 -18.67
CA PRO A 92 -10.68 -16.40 -18.35
C PRO A 92 -11.28 -17.76 -17.94
#